data_AF-A0A9P6R554-F1
#
_entry.id   AF-A0A9P6R554-F1
#
_cell.length_a   1.000
_cell.length_b   1.000
_cell.length_c   1.000
_cell.angle_alpha   90.00
_cell.angle_beta   90.00
_cell.angle_gamma   90.00
#
_symmetry.space_group_name_H-M   'P 1'
#
loop_
_entity.id
_entity.type
_entity.pdbx_description
1 polymer ?
#
loop_
_entity_poly.entity_id
_entity_poly.type
_entity_poly.pdbx_seq_one_letter_code
_entity_poly.pdbx_strand_id
1 'polypeptide(L)'
;MKVWVKVVDPWFAKSSFFSDPPRDASGDFGSFVSQRKGVLTQLQSAAMAGRLEKDVSFAQGLLTVDDTVQSAVTLTYLENQIASAQVLRSPVEFKQWLRCYAQQLAHESSVARVEELCKYLLGPVYQGGERSGWQATILGHQKRELLRELLPVLSSNRSMQRIVKEYQSGLDMVTKSGLDKPKET
;
A
#
# COMPACT_ATOMS: atom_id res chain seq x y z
N MET A 1 9.24 23.25 -6.62
CA MET A 1 8.40 23.24 -7.84
C MET A 1 6.94 23.07 -7.41
N LYS A 2 6.03 23.90 -7.92
CA LYS A 2 4.58 23.70 -7.75
C LYS A 2 4.11 22.87 -8.95
N VAL A 3 3.61 21.67 -8.71
CA VAL A 3 3.14 20.76 -9.76
C VAL A 3 1.68 20.41 -9.50
N TRP A 4 0.90 20.26 -10.58
CA TRP A 4 -0.46 19.75 -10.50
C TRP A 4 -0.42 18.24 -10.67
N VAL A 5 -0.95 17.52 -9.69
CA VAL A 5 -1.02 16.05 -9.72
C VAL A 5 -2.49 15.64 -9.73
N LYS A 6 -2.85 14.73 -10.64
CA LYS A 6 -4.17 14.11 -10.66
C LYS A 6 -4.27 13.12 -9.50
N VAL A 7 -5.07 13.45 -8.49
CA VAL A 7 -5.24 12.67 -7.23
C VAL A 7 -6.35 11.62 -7.37
N VAL A 8 -7.30 11.81 -8.28
CA VAL A 8 -8.43 10.91 -8.47
C VAL A 8 -8.62 10.62 -9.95
N ASP A 9 -8.76 9.34 -10.27
CA ASP A 9 -9.10 8.90 -11.61
C ASP A 9 -10.34 8.00 -11.59
N PRO A 10 -11.49 8.45 -12.15
CA PRO A 10 -12.72 7.68 -12.17
C PRO A 10 -12.63 6.33 -12.89
N TRP A 11 -11.63 6.13 -13.76
CA TRP A 11 -11.49 4.87 -14.50
C TRP A 11 -11.30 3.65 -13.59
N PHE A 12 -10.71 3.84 -12.40
CA PHE A 12 -10.44 2.75 -11.46
C PHE A 12 -11.64 2.32 -10.61
N ALA A 13 -12.75 3.04 -10.64
CA ALA A 13 -13.95 2.68 -9.89
C ALA A 13 -14.60 1.37 -10.34
N LYS A 14 -14.08 0.78 -11.42
CA LYS A 14 -14.50 -0.51 -11.97
C LYS A 14 -13.55 -1.66 -11.65
N SER A 15 -12.48 -1.40 -10.90
CA SER A 15 -11.60 -2.47 -10.42
C SER A 15 -12.41 -3.47 -9.59
N SER A 16 -12.10 -4.76 -9.75
CA SER A 16 -12.70 -5.84 -8.95
C SER A 16 -12.55 -5.61 -7.44
N PHE A 17 -11.64 -4.72 -7.02
CA PHE A 17 -11.53 -4.17 -5.67
C PHE A 17 -12.86 -3.75 -5.01
N PHE A 18 -13.77 -3.11 -5.76
CA PHE A 18 -15.06 -2.68 -5.21
C PHE A 18 -16.11 -3.80 -5.20
N SER A 19 -15.89 -4.85 -6.00
CA SER A 19 -16.79 -5.99 -6.11
C SER A 19 -16.41 -7.10 -5.11
N ASP A 20 -15.12 -7.31 -4.88
CA ASP A 20 -14.54 -8.22 -3.88
C ASP A 20 -13.39 -7.53 -3.15
N PRO A 21 -13.69 -6.68 -2.14
CA PRO A 21 -12.65 -6.09 -1.33
C PRO A 21 -11.88 -7.20 -0.60
N PRO A 22 -10.54 -7.10 -0.50
CA PRO A 22 -9.73 -8.09 0.22
C PRO A 22 -10.26 -8.21 1.65
N ARG A 23 -10.76 -9.40 1.99
CA ARG A 23 -11.27 -9.71 3.34
C ARG A 23 -10.11 -9.60 4.32
N ASP A 24 -10.05 -8.49 5.03
CA ASP A 24 -9.32 -8.45 6.28
C ASP A 24 -10.10 -9.27 7.32
N ALA A 25 -9.41 -10.11 8.10
CA ALA A 25 -10.04 -10.87 9.19
C ALA A 25 -10.73 -9.96 10.23
N SER A 26 -10.43 -8.65 10.21
CA SER A 26 -10.99 -7.60 11.04
C SER A 26 -12.26 -6.93 10.48
N GLY A 27 -12.56 -7.02 9.18
CA GLY A 27 -13.67 -6.28 8.55
C GLY A 27 -13.57 -4.74 8.61
N ASP A 28 -12.44 -4.22 9.12
CA ASP A 28 -12.17 -2.80 9.33
C ASP A 28 -11.95 -2.09 8.00
N PHE A 29 -11.48 -2.78 6.97
CA PHE A 29 -11.24 -2.16 5.67
C PHE A 29 -12.53 -1.87 4.89
N GLY A 30 -13.46 -2.84 4.88
CA GLY A 30 -14.80 -2.63 4.31
C GLY A 30 -15.55 -1.50 5.03
N SER A 31 -15.36 -1.42 6.36
CA SER A 31 -15.84 -0.30 7.17
C SER A 31 -15.11 1.00 6.83
N PHE A 32 -13.79 1.00 6.61
CA PHE A 32 -13.01 2.19 6.28
C PHE A 32 -13.41 2.81 4.93
N VAL A 33 -13.51 1.98 3.88
CA VAL A 33 -13.99 2.40 2.55
C VAL A 33 -15.46 2.85 2.63
N SER A 34 -16.30 2.11 3.37
CA SER A 34 -17.70 2.50 3.60
C SER A 34 -17.86 3.78 4.41
N GLN A 35 -17.00 4.01 5.41
CA GLN A 35 -17.09 5.12 6.35
C GLN A 35 -16.59 6.43 5.73
N ARG A 36 -15.95 6.40 4.55
CA ARG A 36 -15.47 7.60 3.83
C ARG A 36 -14.68 8.57 4.72
N LYS A 37 -13.91 8.02 5.67
CA LYS A 37 -13.16 8.80 6.65
C LYS A 37 -11.82 9.20 6.06
N GLY A 38 -11.85 10.19 5.18
CA GLY A 38 -10.66 10.86 4.71
C GLY A 38 -10.86 11.66 3.41
N VAL A 39 -9.92 12.56 3.15
CA VAL A 39 -10.01 13.55 2.07
C VAL A 39 -9.98 12.86 0.70
N LEU A 40 -9.20 11.78 0.54
CA LEU A 40 -9.18 11.02 -0.71
C LEU A 40 -10.52 10.38 -1.00
N THR A 41 -11.08 9.66 -0.02
CA THR A 41 -12.32 8.92 -0.23
C THR A 41 -13.49 9.86 -0.52
N GLN A 42 -13.50 11.03 0.11
CA GLN A 42 -14.47 12.08 -0.20
C GLN A 42 -14.29 12.63 -1.63
N LEU A 43 -13.05 12.94 -2.04
CA LEU A 43 -12.76 13.42 -3.39
C LEU A 43 -13.10 12.38 -4.46
N GLN A 44 -12.83 11.10 -4.20
CA GLN A 44 -13.24 10.00 -5.06
C GLN A 44 -14.76 9.95 -5.22
N SER A 45 -15.51 10.00 -4.11
CA SER A 45 -16.97 9.97 -4.16
C SER A 45 -17.55 11.15 -4.94
N ALA A 46 -16.98 12.35 -4.79
CA ALA A 46 -17.39 13.54 -5.51
C ALA A 46 -17.06 13.45 -7.01
N ALA A 47 -15.87 12.94 -7.37
CA ALA A 47 -15.48 12.75 -8.76
C ALA A 47 -16.35 11.69 -9.47
N MET A 48 -16.74 10.65 -8.75
CA MET A 48 -17.58 9.56 -9.25
C MET A 48 -19.04 9.97 -9.43
N ALA A 49 -19.56 10.83 -8.56
CA ALA A 49 -20.94 11.32 -8.65
C ALA A 49 -21.22 12.17 -9.91
N GLY A 50 -20.18 12.74 -10.55
CA GLY A 50 -20.36 13.74 -11.59
C GLY A 50 -20.22 13.28 -13.05
N ARG A 51 -19.61 12.12 -13.37
CA ARG A 51 -19.05 11.93 -14.74
C ARG A 51 -19.05 10.52 -15.39
N LEU A 52 -19.62 9.45 -14.82
CA LEU A 52 -19.15 8.10 -15.21
C LEU A 52 -20.15 7.04 -15.69
N GLU A 53 -21.31 7.40 -16.21
CA GLU A 53 -22.29 6.36 -16.61
C GLU A 53 -22.04 5.76 -18.01
N LYS A 54 -21.58 6.55 -19.01
CA LYS A 54 -21.62 6.11 -20.43
C LYS A 54 -20.30 5.58 -21.00
N ASP A 55 -19.16 6.21 -20.73
CA ASP A 55 -17.91 5.87 -21.43
C ASP A 55 -17.16 4.66 -20.86
N VAL A 56 -17.53 4.20 -19.67
CA VAL A 56 -16.71 3.24 -18.90
C VAL A 56 -17.34 1.85 -18.88
N SER A 57 -18.56 1.68 -19.41
CA SER A 57 -19.32 0.42 -19.44
C SER A 57 -18.69 -0.62 -20.36
N PHE A 58 -18.09 -0.18 -21.47
CA PHE A 58 -17.34 -1.05 -22.36
C PHE A 58 -16.05 -1.58 -21.72
N ALA A 59 -15.30 -0.70 -21.03
CA ALA A 59 -14.09 -1.11 -20.32
C ALA A 59 -14.39 -2.12 -19.21
N GLN A 60 -15.52 -1.96 -18.49
CA GLN A 60 -15.97 -2.94 -17.50
C GLN A 60 -16.18 -4.34 -18.10
N GLY A 61 -16.85 -4.40 -19.25
CA GLY A 61 -17.09 -5.66 -19.95
C GLY A 61 -15.82 -6.35 -20.43
N LEU A 62 -14.80 -5.58 -20.85
CA LEU A 62 -13.50 -6.13 -21.25
C LEU A 62 -12.69 -6.62 -20.04
N LEU A 63 -12.77 -5.87 -18.95
CA LEU A 63 -12.04 -6.10 -17.71
C LEU A 63 -12.55 -7.35 -16.99
N THR A 64 -13.86 -7.58 -16.95
CA THR A 64 -14.44 -8.78 -16.31
C THR A 64 -14.11 -10.11 -16.99
N VAL A 65 -13.48 -10.10 -18.16
CA VAL A 65 -13.18 -11.32 -18.94
C VAL A 65 -11.91 -12.01 -18.47
N ASP A 66 -10.96 -11.29 -17.85
CA ASP A 66 -9.67 -11.85 -17.44
C ASP A 66 -9.31 -11.44 -16.00
N ASP A 67 -9.27 -12.44 -15.11
CA ASP A 67 -8.94 -12.27 -13.69
C ASP A 67 -7.50 -11.76 -13.47
N THR A 68 -6.57 -12.11 -14.36
CA THR A 68 -5.19 -11.64 -14.29
C THR A 68 -5.06 -10.17 -14.66
N VAL A 69 -5.88 -9.70 -15.60
CA VAL A 69 -5.96 -8.28 -15.95
C VAL A 69 -6.66 -7.53 -14.81
N GLN A 70 -7.68 -8.11 -14.18
CA GLN A 70 -8.33 -7.52 -13.01
C GLN A 70 -7.40 -7.32 -11.82
N SER A 71 -6.57 -8.32 -11.51
CA SER A 71 -5.62 -8.22 -10.41
C SER A 71 -4.58 -7.12 -10.68
N ALA A 72 -4.06 -7.03 -11.91
CA ALA A 72 -3.12 -5.99 -12.31
C ALA A 72 -3.72 -4.57 -12.27
N VAL A 73 -4.98 -4.40 -12.73
CA VAL A 73 -5.69 -3.11 -12.65
C VAL A 73 -5.94 -2.71 -11.20
N THR A 74 -6.30 -3.66 -10.34
CA THR A 74 -6.49 -3.44 -8.90
C THR A 74 -5.19 -3.03 -8.21
N LEU A 75 -4.05 -3.63 -8.55
CA LEU A 75 -2.75 -3.22 -8.02
C LEU A 75 -2.37 -1.80 -8.45
N THR A 76 -2.55 -1.48 -9.74
CA THR A 76 -2.29 -0.14 -10.27
C THR A 76 -3.17 0.91 -9.58
N TYR A 77 -4.42 0.56 -9.28
CA TYR A 77 -5.31 1.43 -8.51
C TYR A 77 -4.76 1.70 -7.11
N LEU A 78 -4.36 0.66 -6.38
CA LEU A 78 -3.83 0.77 -5.03
C LEU A 78 -2.54 1.62 -4.98
N GLU A 79 -1.64 1.44 -5.95
CA GLU A 79 -0.43 2.26 -6.10
C GLU A 79 -0.78 3.75 -6.29
N ASN A 80 -1.75 4.03 -7.15
CA ASN A 80 -2.23 5.39 -7.34
C ASN A 80 -2.92 5.95 -6.09
N GLN A 81 -3.62 5.12 -5.31
CA GLN A 81 -4.21 5.55 -4.04
C GLN A 81 -3.16 5.89 -2.98
N ILE A 82 -2.11 5.09 -2.87
CA ILE A 82 -0.98 5.35 -1.97
C ILE A 82 -0.29 6.66 -2.35
N ALA A 83 0.00 6.87 -3.64
CA ALA A 83 0.62 8.09 -4.14
C ALA A 83 -0.26 9.32 -3.88
N SER A 84 -1.58 9.18 -4.12
CA SER A 84 -2.56 10.24 -3.88
C SER A 84 -2.66 10.59 -2.39
N ALA A 85 -2.62 9.59 -1.50
CA ALA A 85 -2.66 9.78 -0.06
C ALA A 85 -1.43 10.54 0.43
N GLN A 86 -0.28 10.25 -0.18
CA GLN A 86 0.96 10.94 0.08
C GLN A 86 0.94 12.40 -0.38
N VAL A 87 0.35 12.68 -1.55
CA VAL A 87 0.16 14.06 -2.05
C VAL A 87 -0.79 14.86 -1.15
N LEU A 88 -1.88 14.24 -0.70
CA LEU A 88 -2.83 14.87 0.23
C LEU A 88 -2.33 14.94 1.68
N ARG A 89 -1.16 14.34 1.97
CA ARG A 89 -0.57 14.28 3.31
C ARG A 89 -1.51 13.71 4.37
N SER A 90 -2.25 12.68 3.98
CA SER A 90 -3.19 11.96 4.85
C SER A 90 -2.53 10.68 5.39
N PRO A 91 -1.95 10.69 6.60
CA PRO A 91 -1.18 9.57 7.13
C PRO A 91 -2.05 8.33 7.39
N VAL A 92 -3.29 8.54 7.83
CA VAL A 92 -4.25 7.47 8.14
C VAL A 92 -4.65 6.71 6.88
N GLU A 93 -5.04 7.44 5.83
CA GLU A 93 -5.41 6.85 4.54
C GLU A 93 -4.21 6.12 3.91
N PHE A 94 -3.02 6.73 3.94
CA PHE A 94 -1.80 6.11 3.40
C PHE A 94 -1.55 4.73 4.02
N LYS A 95 -1.65 4.63 5.35
CA LYS A 95 -1.44 3.37 6.07
C LYS A 95 -2.46 2.30 5.68
N GLN A 96 -3.73 2.67 5.54
CA GLN A 96 -4.79 1.72 5.16
C GLN A 96 -4.64 1.25 3.71
N TRP A 97 -4.37 2.16 2.77
CA TRP A 97 -4.13 1.79 1.37
C TRP A 97 -2.88 0.91 1.22
N LEU A 98 -1.83 1.17 1.99
CA LEU A 98 -0.63 0.34 2.01
C LEU A 98 -0.91 -1.07 2.54
N ARG A 99 -1.77 -1.21 3.54
CA ARG A 99 -2.19 -2.51 4.06
C ARG A 99 -2.93 -3.32 3.00
N CYS A 100 -3.82 -2.70 2.25
CA CYS A 100 -4.54 -3.37 1.17
C CYS A 100 -3.65 -3.74 -0.01
N TYR A 101 -2.68 -2.89 -0.33
CA TYR A 101 -1.65 -3.23 -1.30
C TYR A 101 -0.89 -4.48 -0.89
N ALA A 102 -0.48 -4.60 0.38
CA ALA A 102 0.17 -5.81 0.89
C ALA A 102 -0.76 -7.05 0.85
N GLN A 103 -2.06 -6.90 1.12
CA GLN A 103 -3.02 -8.00 0.97
C GLN A 103 -3.14 -8.47 -0.47
N GLN A 104 -3.22 -7.53 -1.42
CA GLN A 104 -3.35 -7.85 -2.84
C GLN A 104 -2.07 -8.52 -3.37
N LEU A 105 -0.90 -8.05 -2.93
CA LEU A 105 0.38 -8.70 -3.23
C LEU A 105 0.44 -10.13 -2.67
N ALA A 106 -0.11 -10.35 -1.48
CA ALA A 106 -0.20 -11.69 -0.90
C ALA A 106 -1.15 -12.60 -1.71
N HIS A 107 -2.21 -12.06 -2.31
CA HIS A 107 -3.13 -12.80 -3.19
C HIS A 107 -2.47 -13.15 -4.54
N GLU A 108 -1.79 -12.20 -5.17
CA GLU A 108 -1.08 -12.42 -6.45
C GLU A 108 0.17 -13.33 -6.28
N SER A 109 0.66 -13.49 -5.05
CA SER A 109 1.87 -14.26 -4.72
C SER A 109 3.15 -13.75 -5.39
N SER A 110 3.19 -12.46 -5.73
CA SER A 110 4.32 -11.82 -6.42
C SER A 110 5.49 -11.55 -5.46
N VAL A 111 6.43 -12.49 -5.43
CA VAL A 111 7.63 -12.45 -4.59
C VAL A 111 8.49 -11.20 -4.86
N ALA A 112 8.75 -10.87 -6.13
CA ALA A 112 9.65 -9.78 -6.50
C ALA A 112 9.17 -8.41 -6.01
N ARG A 113 7.86 -8.13 -6.14
CA ARG A 113 7.27 -6.85 -5.69
C ARG A 113 7.31 -6.71 -4.17
N VAL A 114 7.09 -7.80 -3.43
CA VAL A 114 7.17 -7.79 -1.97
C VAL A 114 8.61 -7.64 -1.49
N GLU A 115 9.57 -8.27 -2.16
CA GLU A 115 10.99 -8.03 -1.86
C GLU A 115 11.37 -6.56 -2.05
N GLU A 116 10.94 -5.93 -3.15
CA GLU A 116 11.18 -4.52 -3.40
C GLU A 116 10.54 -3.62 -2.31
N LEU A 117 9.28 -3.88 -1.96
CA LEU A 117 8.57 -3.16 -0.91
C LEU A 117 9.26 -3.31 0.46
N CYS A 118 9.62 -4.53 0.84
CA CYS A 118 10.28 -4.82 2.11
C CYS A 118 11.68 -4.19 2.16
N LYS A 119 12.44 -4.23 1.06
CA LYS A 119 13.74 -3.57 0.93
C LYS A 119 13.62 -2.04 1.05
N TYR A 120 12.60 -1.45 0.42
CA TYR A 120 12.29 -0.03 0.52
C TYR A 120 11.93 0.39 1.95
N LEU A 121 11.14 -0.43 2.65
CA LEU A 121 10.70 -0.14 4.04
C LEU A 121 11.77 -0.40 5.10
N LEU A 122 12.63 -1.42 4.92
CA LEU A 122 13.72 -1.71 5.85
C LEU A 122 14.85 -0.68 5.74
N GLY A 123 15.17 -0.26 4.51
CA GLY A 123 16.28 0.61 4.19
C GLY A 123 17.64 -0.10 4.24
N PRO A 124 18.74 0.60 3.91
CA PRO A 124 20.08 0.05 3.99
C PRO A 124 20.42 -0.33 5.46
N VAL A 125 20.73 -1.61 5.67
CA VAL A 125 21.05 -2.18 6.99
C VAL A 125 22.48 -1.81 7.45
N TYR A 126 23.38 -1.49 6.52
CA TYR A 126 24.83 -1.37 6.80
C TYR A 126 25.47 -0.03 6.41
N GLN A 127 24.73 0.91 5.82
CA GLN A 127 25.29 2.22 5.44
C GLN A 127 24.49 3.32 6.11
N GLY A 128 25.18 4.13 6.93
CA GLY A 128 24.62 5.28 7.63
C GLY A 128 23.72 6.09 6.69
N GLY A 129 22.48 6.31 7.13
CA GLY A 129 21.35 6.77 6.32
C GLY A 129 21.54 8.10 5.57
N GLU A 130 22.67 8.78 5.72
CA GLU A 130 22.98 10.03 5.02
C GLU A 130 23.44 9.83 3.57
N ARG A 131 24.05 8.69 3.20
CA ARG A 131 24.58 8.50 1.83
C ARG A 131 23.58 7.93 0.82
N SER A 132 22.45 7.37 1.27
CA SER A 132 21.52 6.68 0.37
C SER A 132 20.22 7.44 0.07
N GLY A 133 20.02 8.65 0.62
CA GLY A 133 18.75 9.39 0.48
C GLY A 133 17.53 8.67 1.06
N TRP A 134 17.72 7.62 1.86
CA TRP A 134 16.63 6.84 2.46
C TRP A 134 16.11 7.56 3.70
N GLN A 135 14.86 8.02 3.64
CA GLN A 135 14.18 8.61 4.79
C GLN A 135 13.55 7.52 5.66
N ALA A 136 13.80 7.54 6.96
CA ALA A 136 13.27 6.55 7.90
C ALA A 136 11.76 6.73 8.19
N THR A 137 11.22 7.91 7.91
CA THR A 137 9.83 8.28 8.15
C THR A 137 9.11 8.65 6.84
N ILE A 138 7.85 8.20 6.71
CA ILE A 138 6.91 8.64 5.67
C ILE A 138 5.69 9.20 6.38
N LEU A 139 5.35 10.48 6.13
CA LEU A 139 4.15 11.13 6.68
C LEU A 139 4.04 11.02 8.21
N GLY A 140 5.17 10.98 8.93
CA GLY A 140 5.21 10.81 10.38
C GLY A 140 5.20 9.35 10.87
N HIS A 141 5.04 8.36 9.99
CA HIS A 141 5.15 6.94 10.33
C HIS A 141 6.58 6.43 10.11
N GLN A 142 7.09 5.61 11.03
CA GLN A 142 8.36 4.91 10.80
C GLN A 142 8.15 3.79 9.79
N LYS A 143 8.95 3.78 8.70
CA LYS A 143 8.86 2.72 7.67
C LYS A 143 9.04 1.31 8.23
N ARG A 144 9.88 1.19 9.26
CA ARG A 144 10.16 -0.05 9.98
C ARG A 144 8.97 -0.55 10.81
N GLU A 145 8.22 0.36 11.42
CA GLU A 145 6.97 0.02 12.11
C GLU A 145 5.90 -0.41 11.12
N LEU A 146 5.78 0.29 9.99
CA LEU A 146 4.88 -0.11 8.90
C LEU A 146 5.23 -1.52 8.40
N LEU A 147 6.52 -1.82 8.18
CA LEU A 147 6.95 -3.16 7.80
C LEU A 147 6.51 -4.21 8.83
N ARG A 148 6.66 -3.92 10.14
CA ARG A 148 6.24 -4.84 11.21
C ARG A 148 4.76 -5.18 11.15
N GLU A 149 3.91 -4.22 10.81
CA GLU A 149 2.46 -4.43 10.71
C GLU A 149 2.04 -5.15 9.42
N LEU A 150 2.80 -4.98 8.32
CA LEU A 150 2.52 -5.62 7.04
C LEU A 150 3.01 -7.07 6.96
N LEU A 151 4.06 -7.42 7.71
CA LEU A 151 4.64 -8.78 7.70
C LEU A 151 3.63 -9.89 8.06
N PRO A 152 2.77 -9.75 9.08
CA PRO A 152 1.71 -10.72 9.35
C PRO A 152 0.71 -10.87 8.20
N VAL A 153 0.38 -9.77 7.51
CA VAL A 153 -0.53 -9.77 6.35
C VAL A 153 0.07 -10.57 5.20
N LEU A 154 1.36 -10.35 4.93
CA LEU A 154 2.11 -11.10 3.91
C LEU A 154 2.29 -12.58 4.28
N SER A 155 2.40 -12.90 5.57
CA SER A 155 2.56 -14.28 6.06
C SER A 155 1.33 -15.18 5.85
N SER A 156 0.18 -14.57 5.51
CA SER A 156 -1.05 -15.29 5.18
C SER A 156 -0.86 -16.26 4.00
N ASN A 157 0.03 -15.93 3.07
CA ASN A 157 0.38 -16.80 1.95
C ASN A 157 1.64 -17.63 2.27
N ARG A 158 1.55 -18.97 2.11
CA ARG A 158 2.66 -19.91 2.35
C ARG A 158 3.90 -19.60 1.51
N SER A 159 3.76 -19.10 0.28
CA SER A 159 4.90 -18.80 -0.59
C SER A 159 5.75 -17.64 -0.04
N MET A 160 5.13 -16.71 0.68
CA MET A 160 5.79 -15.50 1.17
C MET A 160 6.40 -15.68 2.56
N GLN A 161 6.08 -16.77 3.27
CA GLN A 161 6.57 -17.02 4.63
C GLN A 161 8.09 -17.02 4.75
N ARG A 162 8.80 -17.55 3.74
CA ARG A 162 10.27 -17.56 3.72
C ARG A 162 10.84 -16.15 3.75
N ILE A 163 10.31 -15.29 2.88
CA ILE A 163 10.76 -13.90 2.68
C ILE A 163 10.35 -13.06 3.89
N VAL A 164 9.13 -13.22 4.38
CA VAL A 164 8.64 -12.58 5.60
C VAL A 164 9.56 -12.90 6.78
N LYS A 165 9.98 -14.16 6.95
CA LYS A 165 10.89 -14.56 8.03
C LYS A 165 12.28 -13.92 7.91
N GLU A 166 12.80 -13.82 6.68
CA GLU A 166 14.08 -13.17 6.40
C GLU A 166 14.03 -11.67 6.77
N TYR A 167 12.98 -10.96 6.34
CA TYR A 167 12.80 -9.55 6.68
C TYR A 167 12.44 -9.32 8.16
N GLN A 168 11.73 -10.24 8.82
CA GLN A 168 11.54 -10.20 10.28
C GLN A 168 12.88 -10.27 11.01
N SER A 169 13.74 -11.22 10.63
CA SER A 169 15.09 -11.34 11.19
C SER A 169 15.93 -10.08 10.94
N GLY A 170 15.88 -9.54 9.72
CA GLY A 170 16.57 -8.28 9.38
C GLY A 170 16.07 -7.08 10.19
N LEU A 171 14.75 -6.98 10.40
CA LEU A 171 14.14 -5.93 11.22
C LEU A 171 14.57 -6.04 12.69
N ASP A 172 14.61 -7.25 13.24
CA ASP A 172 15.04 -7.50 14.63
C ASP A 172 16.54 -7.19 14.83
N MET A 173 17.39 -7.50 13.85
CA MET A 173 18.81 -7.11 13.89
C MET A 173 18.97 -5.60 13.93
N VAL A 174 18.28 -4.89 13.05
CA VAL A 174 18.34 -3.42 12.98
C VAL A 174 17.78 -2.75 14.24
N THR A 175 16.72 -3.32 14.82
CA THR A 175 16.13 -2.83 16.07
C THR A 175 17.11 -3.03 17.25
N LYS A 176 17.78 -4.19 17.31
CA LYS A 176 18.81 -4.47 18.33
C LYS A 176 20.03 -3.56 18.18
N SER A 177 20.52 -3.34 16.97
CA SER A 177 21.65 -2.43 16.71
C SER A 177 21.34 -0.97 16.99
N GLY A 178 20.06 -0.55 16.95
CA GLY A 178 19.63 0.78 17.39
C GLY A 178 19.63 0.98 18.90
N LEU A 179 19.50 -0.11 19.68
CA LEU A 179 19.53 -0.08 21.15
C LEU A 179 20.95 -0.03 21.73
N ASP A 180 21.96 -0.37 20.91
CA ASP A 180 23.37 -0.47 21.32
C ASP A 180 24.19 0.79 20.95
N LYS A 181 23.53 1.91 20.66
CA LYS A 181 24.19 3.21 20.72
C LYS A 181 24.19 3.68 22.18
N PRO A 182 25.31 3.59 22.92
CA PRO A 182 25.40 4.21 24.22
C PRO A 182 25.07 5.69 24.08
N LYS A 183 24.29 6.21 25.04
CA LYS A 183 24.16 7.65 25.28
C LYS A 183 25.58 8.17 25.49
N GLU A 184 26.19 8.75 24.47
CA GLU A 184 27.41 9.54 24.64
C GLU A 184 27.02 10.81 25.41
N THR A 185 27.54 10.87 26.64
CA THR A 185 27.80 12.02 27.53
C THR A 185 26.63 12.90 27.95
#